data_AF-A0A3D4N7V1-F1
#
_entry.id   AF-A0A3D4N7V1-F1
#
_cell.length_a   1.000
_cell.length_b   1.000
_cell.length_c   1.000
_cell.angle_alpha   90.00
_cell.angle_beta   90.00
_cell.angle_gamma   90.00
#
_symmetry.space_group_name_H-M   'P 1'
#
loop_
_entity.id
_entity.type
_entity.pdbx_description
1 polymer ?
#
loop_
_entity_poly.entity_id
_entity_poly.type
_entity_poly.pdbx_seq_one_letter_code
_entity_poly.pdbx_strand_id
1 'polypeptide(L)'
;MGVYYFRHSLKERLKMRTRLVVIVSLLSAIILSACGMQATPVYVEEGPDRDAIIAKTDVIVSDLISGIENKNYDTFSSHFSDVMLNSIKTADMEKIYTTFDPLGKSKSVELVNVQDAGNYYAVRYKVTYDKKVVIYRIVVDKADPGVQSGLWFE
;
A
#
# COMPACT_ATOMS: atom_id res chain seq x y z
N MET A 1 38.83 -3.28 -60.22
CA MET A 1 39.19 -3.35 -58.79
C MET A 1 38.07 -2.82 -57.87
N GLY A 2 36.78 -3.07 -58.18
CA GLY A 2 35.64 -2.46 -57.45
C GLY A 2 34.61 -3.45 -56.88
N VAL A 3 34.66 -4.73 -57.25
CA VAL A 3 33.63 -5.73 -56.85
C VAL A 3 33.94 -6.36 -55.48
N TYR A 4 35.21 -6.42 -55.07
CA TYR A 4 35.62 -7.00 -53.79
C TYR A 4 35.32 -6.11 -52.57
N TYR A 5 35.43 -4.78 -52.71
CA TYR A 5 35.16 -3.84 -51.61
C TYR A 5 33.67 -3.77 -51.24
N PHE A 6 32.77 -3.91 -52.22
CA PHE A 6 31.32 -3.82 -51.99
C PHE A 6 30.78 -5.05 -51.22
N ARG A 7 31.27 -6.26 -51.54
CA ARG A 7 30.90 -7.51 -50.85
C ARG A 7 31.42 -7.57 -49.40
N HIS A 8 32.60 -7.04 -49.13
CA HIS A 8 33.18 -7.02 -47.78
C HIS A 8 32.40 -6.07 -46.84
N SER A 9 32.04 -4.87 -47.33
CA SER A 9 31.27 -3.88 -46.56
C SER A 9 29.85 -4.35 -46.21
N LEU A 10 29.17 -5.06 -47.12
CA LEU A 10 27.83 -5.62 -46.85
C LEU A 10 27.88 -6.74 -45.79
N LYS A 11 28.90 -7.60 -45.82
CA LYS A 11 29.07 -8.72 -44.88
C LYS A 11 29.30 -8.23 -43.44
N GLU A 12 30.09 -7.18 -43.25
CA GLU A 12 30.33 -6.57 -41.94
C GLU A 12 29.09 -5.82 -41.41
N ARG A 13 28.31 -5.15 -42.26
CA ARG A 13 27.04 -4.52 -41.85
C ARG A 13 25.97 -5.54 -41.45
N LEU A 14 25.88 -6.68 -42.15
CA LEU A 14 25.00 -7.78 -41.74
C LEU A 14 25.44 -8.39 -40.40
N LYS A 15 26.75 -8.66 -40.24
CA LYS A 15 27.32 -9.23 -39.01
C LYS A 15 27.12 -8.31 -37.79
N MET A 16 27.21 -6.99 -37.98
CA MET A 16 26.96 -5.98 -36.95
C MET A 16 25.47 -5.89 -36.59
N ARG A 17 24.56 -5.97 -37.58
CA ARG A 17 23.10 -6.03 -37.35
C ARG A 17 22.69 -7.30 -36.62
N THR A 18 23.25 -8.45 -36.98
CA THR A 18 22.98 -9.72 -36.27
C THR A 18 23.48 -9.67 -34.82
N ARG A 19 24.67 -9.10 -34.57
CA ARG A 19 25.19 -8.89 -33.20
C ARG A 19 24.31 -7.93 -32.39
N LEU A 20 23.84 -6.84 -33.00
CA LEU A 20 22.96 -5.89 -32.34
C LEU A 20 21.61 -6.51 -31.97
N VAL A 21 21.04 -7.33 -32.86
CA VAL A 21 19.78 -8.06 -32.60
C VAL A 21 19.95 -9.08 -31.46
N VAL A 22 21.09 -9.78 -31.40
CA VAL A 22 21.39 -10.72 -30.30
C VAL A 22 21.53 -9.98 -28.98
N ILE A 23 22.22 -8.84 -28.95
CA ILE A 23 22.42 -8.03 -27.73
C ILE A 23 21.08 -7.47 -27.23
N VAL A 24 20.25 -6.92 -28.13
CA VAL A 24 18.92 -6.40 -27.76
C VAL A 24 18.02 -7.51 -27.25
N SER A 25 18.02 -8.69 -27.88
CA SER A 25 17.26 -9.86 -27.42
C SER A 25 17.71 -10.33 -26.03
N LEU A 26 19.02 -10.34 -25.76
CA LEU A 26 19.58 -10.71 -24.45
C LEU A 26 19.23 -9.69 -23.36
N LEU A 27 19.24 -8.39 -23.70
CA LEU A 27 18.82 -7.31 -22.79
C LEU A 27 17.31 -7.36 -22.50
N SER A 28 16.48 -7.65 -23.50
CA SER A 28 15.03 -7.82 -23.29
C SER A 28 14.69 -8.99 -22.37
N ALA A 29 15.46 -10.09 -22.43
CA ALA A 29 15.27 -11.24 -21.54
C ALA A 29 15.58 -10.92 -20.06
N ILE A 30 16.54 -10.03 -19.78
CA ILE A 30 16.90 -9.62 -18.41
C ILE A 30 15.82 -8.71 -17.79
N ILE A 31 15.18 -7.86 -18.61
CA ILE A 31 14.16 -6.91 -18.13
C ILE A 31 12.85 -7.65 -17.76
N LEU A 32 12.55 -8.76 -18.43
CA LEU A 32 11.33 -9.56 -18.16
C LEU A 32 11.36 -10.30 -16.82
N SER A 33 12.55 -10.61 -16.27
CA SER A 33 12.67 -11.26 -14.95
C SER A 33 12.44 -10.33 -13.76
N ALA A 34 12.39 -9.00 -13.95
CA ALA A 34 12.27 -8.04 -12.86
C ALA A 34 10.81 -7.70 -12.46
N CYS A 35 9.81 -8.16 -13.23
CA CYS A 35 8.41 -7.77 -13.01
C CYS A 35 7.62 -8.69 -12.06
N GLY A 36 8.22 -9.73 -11.47
CA GLY A 36 7.46 -10.81 -10.83
C GLY A 36 7.62 -10.99 -9.32
N MET A 37 8.59 -10.34 -8.66
CA MET A 37 8.84 -10.60 -7.24
C MET A 37 7.96 -9.70 -6.37
N GLN A 38 6.70 -10.09 -6.16
CA GLN A 38 5.92 -9.57 -5.04
C GLN A 38 6.56 -10.10 -3.75
N ALA A 39 7.11 -9.19 -2.94
CA ALA A 39 7.64 -9.54 -1.63
C ALA A 39 6.56 -10.23 -0.81
N THR A 40 6.87 -11.38 -0.23
CA THR A 40 5.99 -12.05 0.73
C THR A 40 5.76 -11.12 1.93
N PRO A 41 4.51 -10.86 2.35
CA PRO A 41 4.23 -9.99 3.48
C PRO A 41 4.88 -10.56 4.74
N VAL A 42 5.58 -9.71 5.49
CA VAL A 42 6.17 -10.03 6.79
C VAL A 42 5.20 -9.59 7.87
N TYR A 43 4.87 -10.48 8.80
CA TYR A 43 3.97 -10.17 9.92
C TYR A 43 4.77 -10.02 11.20
N VAL A 44 4.32 -9.13 12.08
CA VAL A 44 4.89 -8.98 13.41
C VAL A 44 4.41 -10.14 14.26
N GLU A 45 5.34 -10.91 14.79
CA GLU A 45 5.09 -12.07 15.64
C GLU A 45 4.37 -11.68 16.94
N GLU A 46 3.65 -12.62 17.54
CA GLU A 46 3.00 -12.41 18.84
C GLU A 46 4.04 -12.13 19.93
N GLY A 47 3.75 -11.13 20.79
CA GLY A 47 4.64 -10.75 21.88
C GLY A 47 4.50 -9.28 22.27
N PRO A 48 5.30 -8.83 23.26
CA PRO A 48 5.16 -7.50 23.87
C PRO A 48 5.24 -6.33 22.88
N ASP A 49 6.10 -6.44 21.86
CA ASP A 49 6.26 -5.40 20.83
C ASP A 49 4.99 -5.28 19.99
N ARG A 50 4.38 -6.40 19.61
CA ARG A 50 3.11 -6.43 18.88
C ARG A 50 1.98 -5.88 19.74
N ASP A 51 1.92 -6.26 21.01
CA ASP A 51 0.89 -5.81 21.94
C ASP A 51 0.95 -4.29 22.15
N ALA A 52 2.15 -3.70 22.18
CA ALA A 52 2.34 -2.25 22.26
C ALA A 52 1.82 -1.53 21.00
N ILE A 53 2.01 -2.09 19.81
CA ILE A 53 1.47 -1.55 18.54
C ILE A 53 -0.06 -1.64 18.55
N ILE A 54 -0.61 -2.79 18.98
CA ILE A 54 -2.06 -3.01 19.06
C ILE A 54 -2.68 -2.02 20.04
N ALA A 55 -2.14 -1.86 21.24
CA ALA A 55 -2.67 -0.94 22.24
C ALA A 55 -2.80 0.50 21.73
N LYS A 56 -1.88 0.95 20.87
CA LYS A 56 -1.97 2.26 20.21
C LYS A 56 -3.01 2.26 19.10
N THR A 57 -2.98 1.26 18.23
CA THR A 57 -3.86 1.20 17.06
C THR A 57 -5.31 0.85 17.37
N ASP A 58 -5.59 0.22 18.53
CA ASP A 58 -6.93 0.02 19.08
C ASP A 58 -7.61 1.36 19.39
N VAL A 59 -6.86 2.30 19.97
CA VAL A 59 -7.36 3.67 20.22
C VAL A 59 -7.64 4.36 18.89
N ILE A 60 -6.69 4.28 17.94
CA ILE A 60 -6.85 4.89 16.61
C ILE A 60 -8.08 4.34 15.89
N VAL A 61 -8.27 3.02 15.82
CA VAL A 61 -9.40 2.42 15.10
C VAL A 61 -10.74 2.74 15.78
N SER A 62 -10.76 2.78 17.11
CA SER A 62 -11.94 3.18 17.89
C SER A 62 -12.34 4.61 17.57
N ASP A 63 -11.39 5.55 17.62
CA ASP A 63 -11.66 6.97 17.32
C ASP A 63 -12.03 7.17 15.85
N LEU A 64 -11.39 6.45 14.93
CA LEU A 64 -11.72 6.48 13.51
C LEU A 64 -13.16 6.02 13.24
N ILE A 65 -13.57 4.89 13.83
CA ILE A 65 -14.94 4.37 13.72
C ILE A 65 -15.93 5.36 14.34
N SER A 66 -15.64 5.84 15.55
CA SER A 66 -16.47 6.82 16.25
C SER A 66 -16.63 8.11 15.45
N GLY A 67 -15.55 8.62 14.85
CA GLY A 67 -15.56 9.78 13.98
C GLY A 67 -16.42 9.60 12.73
N ILE A 68 -16.37 8.41 12.11
CA ILE A 68 -17.23 8.07 10.96
C ILE A 68 -18.71 8.00 11.40
N GLU A 69 -19.01 7.24 12.46
CA GLU A 69 -20.39 6.99 12.91
C GLU A 69 -21.07 8.25 13.45
N ASN A 70 -20.32 9.13 14.12
CA ASN A 70 -20.83 10.37 14.70
C ASN A 70 -20.63 11.59 13.80
N LYS A 71 -20.13 11.40 12.58
CA LYS A 71 -19.81 12.45 11.62
C LYS A 71 -18.92 13.55 12.21
N ASN A 72 -17.95 13.16 13.02
CA ASN A 72 -17.03 14.05 13.73
C ASN A 72 -15.63 13.95 13.13
N TYR A 73 -15.25 14.99 12.37
CA TYR A 73 -13.94 15.07 11.72
C TYR A 73 -12.79 15.18 12.72
N ASP A 74 -12.97 15.91 13.82
CA ASP A 74 -11.91 16.11 14.82
C ASP A 74 -11.55 14.79 15.49
N THR A 75 -12.55 13.96 15.81
CA THR A 75 -12.31 12.59 16.30
C THR A 75 -11.72 11.70 15.22
N PHE A 76 -12.26 11.74 13.99
CA PHE A 76 -11.78 10.93 12.86
C PHE A 76 -10.31 11.19 12.51
N SER A 77 -9.86 12.44 12.61
CA SER A 77 -8.52 12.89 12.21
C SER A 77 -7.55 13.06 13.38
N SER A 78 -7.97 12.74 14.61
CA SER A 78 -7.23 13.00 15.86
C SER A 78 -5.81 12.39 15.90
N HIS A 79 -5.58 11.30 15.16
CA HIS A 79 -4.30 10.59 15.12
C HIS A 79 -3.56 10.77 13.79
N PHE A 80 -4.09 11.59 12.86
CA PHE A 80 -3.49 11.76 11.55
C PHE A 80 -2.17 12.51 11.64
N SER A 81 -1.17 11.99 10.94
CA SER A 81 0.04 12.73 10.61
C SER A 81 -0.28 14.03 9.89
N ASP A 82 0.64 15.00 9.94
CA ASP A 82 0.52 16.27 9.22
C ASP A 82 0.27 16.06 7.71
N VAL A 83 0.86 15.02 7.13
CA VAL A 83 0.65 14.67 5.71
C VAL A 83 -0.79 14.23 5.46
N MET A 84 -1.35 13.39 6.33
CA MET A 84 -2.74 12.96 6.24
C MET A 84 -3.72 14.11 6.47
N LEU A 85 -3.48 14.96 7.46
CA LEU A 85 -4.28 16.18 7.70
C LEU A 85 -4.25 17.14 6.50
N ASN A 86 -3.16 17.12 5.72
CA ASN A 86 -3.05 17.88 4.50
C ASN A 86 -3.72 17.23 3.28
N SER A 87 -3.91 15.90 3.31
CA SER A 87 -4.44 15.13 2.18
C SER A 87 -5.93 14.82 2.30
N ILE A 88 -6.42 14.59 3.52
CA ILE A 88 -7.82 14.27 3.79
C ILE A 88 -8.42 15.48 4.50
N LYS A 89 -9.16 16.31 3.76
CA LYS A 89 -9.82 17.49 4.33
C LYS A 89 -11.24 17.14 4.78
N THR A 90 -11.85 18.03 5.56
CA THR A 90 -13.27 17.89 5.96
C THR A 90 -14.20 17.68 4.77
N ALA A 91 -13.90 18.30 3.62
CA ALA A 91 -14.66 18.11 2.37
C ALA A 91 -14.60 16.67 1.82
N ASP A 92 -13.54 15.91 2.11
CA ASP A 92 -13.43 14.51 1.71
C ASP A 92 -14.17 13.56 2.67
N MET A 93 -14.50 14.01 3.89
CA MET A 93 -15.28 13.21 4.83
C MET A 93 -16.72 12.98 4.39
N GLU A 94 -17.34 13.92 3.68
CA GLU A 94 -18.71 13.72 3.19
C GLU A 94 -18.82 12.47 2.31
N LYS A 95 -17.77 12.15 1.52
CA LYS A 95 -17.70 10.93 0.72
C LYS A 95 -17.58 9.69 1.60
N ILE A 96 -16.81 9.77 2.68
CA ILE A 96 -16.68 8.68 3.66
C ILE A 96 -18.03 8.46 4.34
N TYR A 97 -18.68 9.50 4.87
CA TYR A 97 -20.00 9.38 5.49
C TYR A 97 -21.03 8.80 4.54
N THR A 98 -21.08 9.26 3.29
CA THR A 98 -22.00 8.71 2.28
C THR A 98 -21.78 7.22 2.05
N THR A 99 -20.52 6.76 2.12
CA THR A 99 -20.16 5.36 1.95
C THR A 99 -20.59 4.50 3.14
N PHE A 100 -20.48 5.03 4.37
CA PHE A 100 -20.68 4.28 5.61
C PHE A 100 -22.07 4.44 6.24
N ASP A 101 -22.78 5.55 5.99
CA ASP A 101 -24.14 5.82 6.49
C ASP A 101 -25.11 4.64 6.24
N PRO A 102 -25.16 4.01 5.04
CA PRO A 102 -26.07 2.90 4.78
C PRO A 102 -25.73 1.61 5.55
N LEU A 103 -24.50 1.48 6.04
CA LEU A 103 -24.02 0.35 6.82
C LEU A 103 -24.45 0.44 8.29
N GLY A 104 -24.73 1.66 8.78
CA GLY A 104 -25.10 1.91 10.17
C GLY A 104 -23.91 1.77 11.13
N LYS A 105 -24.20 1.43 12.39
CA LYS A 105 -23.17 1.22 13.40
C LYS A 105 -22.45 -0.11 13.22
N SER A 106 -21.16 -0.11 13.52
CA SER A 106 -20.35 -1.32 13.65
C SER A 106 -20.88 -2.22 14.78
N LYS A 107 -20.67 -3.53 14.62
CA LYS A 107 -21.09 -4.59 15.55
C LYS A 107 -19.91 -5.25 16.24
N SER A 108 -18.82 -5.44 15.50
CA SER A 108 -17.57 -5.95 16.04
C SER A 108 -16.38 -5.33 15.33
N VAL A 109 -15.28 -5.27 16.06
CA VAL A 109 -13.96 -4.86 15.58
C VAL A 109 -12.98 -5.94 16.05
N GLU A 110 -12.31 -6.57 15.10
CA GLU A 110 -11.40 -7.70 15.35
C GLU A 110 -10.05 -7.42 14.69
N LEU A 111 -8.95 -7.53 15.43
CA LEU A 111 -7.61 -7.48 14.84
C LEU A 111 -7.42 -8.67 13.90
N VAL A 112 -6.97 -8.41 12.67
CA VAL A 112 -6.66 -9.43 11.66
C VAL A 112 -5.17 -9.74 11.65
N ASN A 113 -4.33 -8.72 11.49
CA ASN A 113 -2.88 -8.85 11.52
C ASN A 113 -2.19 -7.50 11.74
N VAL A 114 -0.94 -7.59 12.16
CA VAL A 114 0.04 -6.49 12.15
C VAL A 114 1.11 -6.88 11.14
N GLN A 115 1.19 -6.16 10.04
CA GLN A 115 2.18 -6.38 8.98
C GLN A 115 3.35 -5.41 9.16
N ASP A 116 4.57 -5.92 9.09
CA ASP A 116 5.77 -5.11 8.93
C ASP A 116 5.87 -4.62 7.49
N ALA A 117 5.83 -3.29 7.31
CA ALA A 117 5.90 -2.62 6.02
C ALA A 117 7.11 -1.67 5.95
N GLY A 118 8.26 -2.08 6.49
CA GLY A 118 9.51 -1.31 6.44
C GLY A 118 9.58 -0.26 7.53
N ASN A 119 9.35 1.01 7.20
CA ASN A 119 9.33 2.10 8.19
C ASN A 119 7.98 2.25 8.91
N TYR A 120 7.00 1.43 8.53
CA TYR A 120 5.64 1.49 9.04
C TYR A 120 5.15 0.12 9.49
N TYR A 121 4.13 0.12 10.36
CA TYR A 121 3.26 -1.03 10.56
C TYR A 121 1.95 -0.82 9.82
N ALA A 122 1.50 -1.84 9.08
CA ALA A 122 0.16 -1.88 8.52
C ALA A 122 -0.71 -2.81 9.37
N VAL A 123 -1.61 -2.22 10.17
CA VAL A 123 -2.51 -2.93 11.06
C VAL A 123 -3.88 -3.04 10.40
N ARG A 124 -4.41 -4.26 10.33
CA ARG A 124 -5.71 -4.54 9.72
C ARG A 124 -6.71 -4.94 10.79
N TYR A 125 -7.81 -4.19 10.85
CA TYR A 125 -8.98 -4.52 11.66
C TYR A 125 -10.13 -4.91 10.76
N LYS A 126 -10.80 -6.01 11.09
CA LYS A 126 -12.06 -6.41 10.49
C LYS A 126 -13.18 -5.73 11.25
N VAL A 127 -13.91 -4.86 10.56
CA VAL A 127 -15.06 -4.15 11.10
C VAL A 127 -16.33 -4.75 10.50
N THR A 128 -17.17 -5.33 11.35
CA THR A 128 -18.43 -5.96 10.94
C THR A 128 -19.57 -4.99 11.13
N TYR A 129 -20.33 -4.71 10.07
CA TYR A 129 -21.60 -3.99 10.09
C TYR A 129 -22.75 -4.97 9.79
N ASP A 130 -24.00 -4.52 9.97
CA ASP A 130 -25.19 -5.36 9.69
C ASP A 130 -25.24 -5.88 8.25
N LYS A 131 -24.74 -5.09 7.29
CA LYS A 131 -24.87 -5.38 5.85
C LYS A 131 -23.54 -5.74 5.17
N LYS A 132 -22.41 -5.51 5.83
CA LYS A 132 -21.08 -5.59 5.20
C LYS A 132 -19.98 -5.79 6.24
N VAL A 133 -18.94 -6.51 5.84
CA VAL A 133 -17.65 -6.53 6.54
C VAL A 133 -16.67 -5.68 5.73
N VAL A 134 -15.92 -4.81 6.41
CA VAL A 134 -14.89 -3.95 5.79
C VAL A 134 -13.58 -4.14 6.53
N ILE A 135 -12.47 -4.27 5.81
CA ILE A 135 -11.15 -4.28 6.44
C ILE A 135 -10.59 -2.87 6.50
N TYR A 136 -10.35 -2.40 7.71
CA TYR A 136 -9.73 -1.11 7.98
C TYR A 136 -8.23 -1.34 8.06
N ARG A 137 -7.51 -0.87 7.04
CA ARG A 137 -6.04 -0.88 7.04
C ARG A 137 -5.53 0.47 7.51
N ILE A 138 -5.01 0.48 8.73
CA ILE A 138 -4.36 1.63 9.35
C ILE A 138 -2.86 1.46 9.20
N VAL A 139 -2.18 2.47 8.69
CA VAL A 139 -0.71 2.47 8.61
C VAL A 139 -0.17 3.47 9.61
N VAL A 140 0.73 3.03 10.49
CA VAL A 140 1.32 3.86 11.56
C VAL A 140 2.84 3.85 11.47
N ASP A 141 3.47 4.94 11.91
CA ASP A 141 4.92 5.07 11.98
C ASP A 141 5.51 4.09 13.01
N LYS A 142 6.66 3.46 12.72
CA LYS A 142 7.31 2.58 13.71
C LYS A 142 7.94 3.34 14.87
N ALA A 143 8.41 4.56 14.63
CA ALA A 143 8.99 5.41 15.67
C ALA A 143 7.92 5.94 16.63
N ASP A 144 6.70 6.14 16.15
CA ASP A 144 5.52 6.46 16.96
C ASP A 144 4.24 5.81 16.41
N PRO A 145 3.88 4.59 16.88
CA PRO A 145 2.68 3.90 16.43
C PRO A 145 1.35 4.59 16.79
N GLY A 146 1.39 5.69 17.54
CA GLY A 146 0.23 6.56 17.77
C GLY A 146 -0.08 7.49 16.59
N VAL A 147 0.83 7.64 15.61
CA VAL A 147 0.67 8.54 14.47
C VAL A 147 0.28 7.76 13.22
N GLN A 148 -0.91 8.03 12.71
CA GLN A 148 -1.44 7.43 11.50
C GLN A 148 -0.91 8.13 10.25
N SER A 149 -0.29 7.35 9.36
CA SER A 149 0.29 7.79 8.09
C SER A 149 -0.43 7.27 6.85
N GLY A 150 -1.40 6.36 7.02
CA GLY A 150 -2.27 5.94 5.93
C GLY A 150 -3.56 5.26 6.38
N LEU A 151 -4.55 5.26 5.49
CA LEU A 151 -5.88 4.69 5.70
C LEU A 151 -6.42 4.11 4.40
N TRP A 152 -6.91 2.86 4.45
CA TRP A 152 -7.68 2.24 3.37
C TRP A 152 -8.83 1.43 3.94
N PHE A 153 -9.93 1.39 3.18
CA PHE A 153 -11.09 0.54 3.41
C PHE A 153 -11.12 -0.52 2.31
N GLU A 154 -10.77 -1.76 2.64
CA GLU A 154 -10.71 -2.90 1.71
C GLU A 154 -12.01 -3.73 1.74
#